data_AF-A0A6M1YFD9-F1
#
_entry.id   AF-A0A6M1YFD9-F1
#
_cell.length_a   1.000
_cell.length_b   1.000
_cell.length_c   1.000
_cell.angle_alpha   90.00
_cell.angle_beta   90.00
_cell.angle_gamma   90.00
#
_symmetry.space_group_name_H-M   'P 1'
#
loop_
_entity.id
_entity.type
_entity.pdbx_description
1 polymer ?
#
loop_
_entity_poly.entity_id
_entity_poly.type
_entity_poly.pdbx_seq_one_letter_code
_entity_poly.pdbx_strand_id
1 'polypeptide(L)'
;MMSKKNNKTLSLRLFEMLIVRSWWVVIFLILCYTCYNMANTKREKAIFDMQSKYDRLIQEKQFAFQTKEDLQLRLLSQSDPAWIEMILMKELGVVPENKIKVHFKN
;
A
#
# COMPACT_ATOMS: atom_id res chain seq x y z
N MET A 1 -23.74 47.51 -4.30
CA MET A 1 -23.06 46.37 -4.97
C MET A 1 -21.90 46.83 -5.88
N MET A 2 -21.12 47.87 -5.53
CA MET A 2 -20.12 48.50 -6.43
C MET A 2 -18.66 48.38 -6.01
N SER A 3 -18.34 47.91 -4.80
CA SER A 3 -16.95 47.93 -4.29
C SER A 3 -16.06 46.80 -4.86
N LYS A 4 -16.62 45.67 -5.29
CA LYS A 4 -15.83 44.48 -5.66
C LYS A 4 -15.17 44.55 -7.04
N LYS A 5 -15.59 45.48 -7.92
CA LYS A 5 -15.11 45.56 -9.32
C LYS A 5 -13.81 46.36 -9.48
N ASN A 6 -13.62 47.43 -8.71
CA ASN A 6 -12.43 48.29 -8.79
C ASN A 6 -11.15 47.65 -8.22
N ASN A 7 -11.30 46.75 -7.24
CA ASN A 7 -10.16 46.12 -6.57
C ASN A 7 -9.40 45.19 -7.51
N LYS A 8 -10.15 44.50 -8.39
CA LYS A 8 -9.60 43.59 -9.41
C LYS A 8 -8.88 44.34 -10.53
N THR A 9 -9.40 45.50 -10.94
CA THR A 9 -8.80 46.31 -12.02
C THR A 9 -7.51 47.00 -11.56
N LEU A 10 -7.42 47.37 -10.28
CA LEU A 10 -6.20 47.93 -9.68
C LEU A 10 -5.11 46.87 -9.50
N SER A 11 -5.46 45.68 -8.98
CA SER A 11 -4.49 44.60 -8.82
C SER A 11 -3.94 44.14 -10.18
N LEU A 12 -4.78 44.02 -11.21
CA LEU A 12 -4.35 43.67 -12.58
C LEU A 12 -3.32 44.66 -13.16
N ARG A 13 -3.53 45.98 -13.00
CA ARG A 13 -2.59 47.00 -13.49
C ARG A 13 -1.27 47.00 -12.72
N LEU A 14 -1.30 46.71 -11.42
CA LEU A 14 -0.09 46.54 -10.62
C LEU A 14 0.68 45.27 -11.02
N PHE A 15 -0.03 44.18 -11.32
CA PHE A 15 0.57 42.98 -11.88
C PHE A 15 1.19 43.24 -13.25
N GLU A 16 0.52 43.93 -14.18
CA GLU A 16 1.10 44.28 -15.49
C GLU A 16 2.40 45.08 -15.35
N MET A 17 2.43 46.12 -14.50
CA MET A 17 3.64 46.93 -14.31
C MET A 17 4.80 46.13 -13.67
N LEU A 18 4.51 45.27 -12.69
CA LEU A 18 5.50 44.42 -12.05
C LEU A 18 6.00 43.30 -12.99
N ILE A 19 5.10 42.70 -13.76
CA ILE A 19 5.38 41.63 -14.70
C ILE A 19 6.21 42.14 -15.89
N VAL A 20 5.92 43.31 -16.45
CA VAL A 20 6.67 43.84 -17.61
C VAL A 20 8.08 44.30 -17.20
N ARG A 21 8.23 44.93 -16.03
CA ARG A 21 9.53 45.42 -15.53
C ARG A 21 10.42 44.31 -14.97
N SER A 22 9.81 43.27 -14.41
CA SER A 22 10.50 42.21 -13.65
C SER A 22 10.15 40.80 -14.12
N TRP A 23 9.79 40.64 -15.41
CA TRP A 23 9.39 39.35 -15.99
C TRP A 23 10.42 38.25 -15.70
N TRP A 24 11.71 38.59 -15.77
CA TRP A 24 12.81 37.68 -15.50
C TRP A 24 12.83 37.16 -14.05
N VAL A 25 12.44 37.97 -13.08
CA VAL A 25 12.35 37.54 -11.67
C VAL A 25 11.17 36.59 -11.48
N VAL A 26 10.06 36.82 -12.17
CA VAL A 26 8.89 35.92 -12.15
C VAL A 26 9.26 34.56 -12.74
N ILE A 27 9.96 34.52 -13.88
CA ILE A 27 10.49 33.26 -14.44
C ILE A 27 11.41 32.57 -13.44
N PHE A 28 12.34 33.31 -12.83
CA PHE A 28 13.29 32.74 -11.87
C PHE A 28 12.57 32.13 -10.66
N LEU A 29 11.57 32.82 -10.11
CA LEU A 29 10.76 32.32 -9.00
C LEU A 29 9.96 31.07 -9.39
N ILE A 30 9.37 31.03 -10.58
CA ILE A 30 8.67 29.85 -11.09
C ILE A 30 9.65 28.68 -11.26
N LEU A 31 10.86 28.95 -11.75
CA LEU A 31 11.90 27.92 -11.92
C LEU A 31 12.37 27.39 -10.57
N CYS A 32 12.59 28.25 -9.58
CA CYS A 32 12.90 27.84 -8.21
C CYS A 32 11.76 27.00 -7.60
N TYR A 33 10.50 27.43 -7.78
CA TYR A 33 9.34 26.71 -7.26
C TYR A 33 9.18 25.32 -7.90
N THR A 34 9.32 25.23 -9.22
CA THR A 34 9.23 23.96 -9.95
C THR A 34 10.37 23.01 -9.60
N CYS A 35 11.61 23.51 -9.45
CA CYS A 35 12.73 22.72 -8.96
C CYS A 35 12.50 22.19 -7.54
N TYR A 36 12.00 23.04 -6.63
CA TYR A 36 11.67 22.64 -5.26
C TYR A 36 10.58 21.56 -5.23
N ASN A 37 9.50 21.76 -5.99
CA ASN A 37 8.40 20.80 -6.05
C ASN A 37 8.82 19.47 -6.70
N MET A 38 9.65 19.53 -7.76
CA MET A 38 10.18 18.33 -8.40
C MET A 38 11.15 17.56 -7.47
N ALA A 39 11.90 18.25 -6.62
CA ALA A 39 12.74 17.59 -5.62
C ALA A 39 11.90 16.88 -4.54
N ASN A 40 10.80 17.50 -4.08
CA ASN A 40 9.92 16.90 -3.09
C ASN A 40 9.18 15.68 -3.63
N THR A 41 8.61 15.76 -4.84
CA THR A 41 7.91 14.63 -5.46
C THR A 41 8.82 13.41 -5.68
N LYS A 42 10.11 13.60 -5.96
CA LYS A 42 11.08 12.50 -6.03
C LYS A 42 11.29 11.81 -4.68
N ARG A 43 11.34 12.61 -3.60
CA ARG A 43 11.50 12.08 -2.23
C ARG A 43 10.28 11.31 -1.79
N GLU A 44 9.08 11.83 -2.06
CA GLU A 44 7.82 11.15 -1.72
C GLU A 44 7.70 9.80 -2.42
N LYS A 45 8.06 9.72 -3.71
CA LYS A 45 8.07 8.43 -4.44
C LYS A 45 9.02 7.42 -3.82
N ALA A 46 10.22 7.85 -3.41
CA ALA A 46 11.18 6.97 -2.77
C ALA A 46 10.69 6.47 -1.40
N ILE A 47 10.06 7.35 -0.62
CA ILE A 47 9.47 7.00 0.67
C ILE A 47 8.33 5.99 0.47
N PHE A 48 7.44 6.25 -0.49
CA PHE A 48 6.32 5.37 -0.80
C PHE A 48 6.79 3.99 -1.28
N ASP A 49 7.79 3.93 -2.15
CA ASP A 49 8.36 2.66 -2.63
C ASP A 49 9.00 1.85 -1.48
N MET A 50 9.74 2.51 -0.59
CA MET A 50 10.32 1.86 0.59
C MET A 50 9.26 1.36 1.56
N GLN A 51 8.18 2.14 1.77
CA GLN A 51 7.07 1.74 2.63
C GLN A 51 6.31 0.55 2.05
N SER A 52 6.03 0.56 0.75
CA SER A 52 5.38 -0.57 0.07
C SER A 52 6.21 -1.86 0.17
N LYS A 53 7.53 -1.75 0.00
CA LYS A 53 8.45 -2.90 0.18
C LYS A 53 8.45 -3.40 1.62
N TYR A 54 8.45 -2.51 2.59
CA TYR A 54 8.40 -2.85 4.00
C TYR A 54 7.10 -3.58 4.38
N ASP A 55 5.96 -3.07 3.92
CA ASP A 55 4.65 -3.70 4.17
C ASP A 55 4.58 -5.09 3.55
N ARG A 56 5.11 -5.26 2.33
CA ARG A 56 5.20 -6.57 1.67
C ARG A 56 6.04 -7.56 2.49
N LEU A 57 7.22 -7.13 2.96
CA LEU A 57 8.10 -7.96 3.79
C LEU A 57 7.45 -8.33 5.12
N ILE A 58 6.65 -7.44 5.72
CA ILE A 58 5.87 -7.78 6.93
C ILE A 58 4.87 -8.88 6.64
N GLN A 59 4.13 -8.79 5.54
CA GLN A 59 3.14 -9.80 5.17
C GLN A 59 3.81 -11.16 4.89
N GLU A 60 4.90 -11.16 4.11
CA GLU A 60 5.69 -12.38 3.84
C GLU A 60 6.22 -12.99 5.13
N LYS A 61 6.73 -12.18 6.06
CA LYS A 61 7.18 -12.64 7.38
C LYS A 61 6.04 -13.26 8.18
N GLN A 62 4.87 -12.62 8.22
CA GLN A 62 3.70 -13.15 8.95
C GLN A 62 3.25 -14.48 8.37
N PHE A 63 3.17 -14.59 7.05
CA PHE A 63 2.83 -15.85 6.37
C PHE A 63 3.85 -16.96 6.66
N ALA A 64 5.14 -16.65 6.62
CA ALA A 64 6.19 -17.60 6.96
C ALA A 64 6.11 -18.05 8.43
N PHE A 65 5.78 -17.15 9.36
CA PHE A 65 5.55 -17.48 10.76
C PHE A 65 4.35 -18.41 10.95
N GLN A 66 3.21 -18.11 10.33
CA GLN A 66 2.03 -18.97 10.38
C GLN A 66 2.32 -20.36 9.80
N THR A 67 3.05 -20.41 8.68
CA THR A 67 3.46 -21.67 8.07
C THR A 67 4.36 -22.47 9.01
N LYS A 68 5.33 -21.81 9.65
CA LYS A 68 6.20 -22.46 10.64
C LYS A 68 5.41 -23.00 11.83
N GLU A 69 4.47 -22.22 12.37
CA GLU A 69 3.62 -22.65 13.48
C GLU A 69 2.74 -23.85 13.09
N ASP A 70 2.12 -23.82 11.90
CA ASP A 70 1.38 -24.97 11.36
C ASP A 70 2.29 -26.20 11.28
N LEU A 71 3.47 -26.08 10.65
CA LEU A 71 4.42 -27.19 10.55
C LEU A 71 4.88 -27.71 11.93
N GLN A 72 5.09 -26.83 12.90
CA GLN A 72 5.42 -27.24 14.27
C GLN A 72 4.28 -28.00 14.92
N LEU A 73 3.03 -27.55 14.76
CA LEU A 73 1.86 -28.28 15.22
C LEU A 73 1.78 -29.64 14.55
N ARG A 74 2.02 -29.73 13.23
CA ARG A 74 2.08 -31.02 12.51
C ARG A 74 3.13 -31.95 13.11
N LEU A 75 4.34 -31.48 13.33
CA LEU A 75 5.42 -32.28 13.91
C LEU A 75 5.07 -32.79 15.32
N LEU A 76 4.48 -31.94 16.17
CA LEU A 76 4.09 -32.31 17.53
C LEU A 76 2.95 -33.34 17.58
N SER A 77 2.13 -33.38 16.54
CA SER A 77 0.95 -34.24 16.44
C SER A 77 1.16 -35.47 15.57
N GLN A 78 2.35 -35.63 14.96
CA GLN A 78 2.73 -36.86 14.24
C GLN A 78 2.75 -38.12 15.12
N SER A 79 2.87 -37.97 16.44
CA SER A 79 2.77 -39.09 17.39
C SER A 79 1.33 -39.40 17.84
N ASP A 80 0.34 -38.60 17.44
CA ASP A 80 -1.08 -38.81 17.77
C ASP A 80 -1.80 -39.56 16.63
N PRO A 81 -2.32 -40.79 16.88
CA PRO A 81 -3.08 -41.55 15.90
C PRO A 81 -4.29 -40.80 15.32
N ALA A 82 -4.99 -40.00 16.13
CA ALA A 82 -6.17 -39.26 15.69
C ALA A 82 -5.80 -38.14 14.71
N TRP A 83 -4.63 -37.52 14.91
CA TRP A 83 -4.12 -36.50 14.00
C TRP A 83 -3.65 -37.09 12.67
N ILE A 84 -3.02 -38.28 12.69
CA ILE A 84 -2.66 -39.02 11.47
C ILE A 84 -3.92 -39.34 10.65
N GLU A 85 -4.96 -39.90 11.28
CA GLU A 85 -6.24 -40.18 10.59
C GLU A 85 -6.84 -38.92 9.96
N MET A 86 -6.83 -37.80 10.68
CA MET A 86 -7.35 -36.53 10.19
C MET A 86 -6.56 -36.01 8.97
N ILE A 87 -5.23 -36.09 8.99
CA ILE A 87 -4.39 -35.68 7.84
C ILE A 87 -4.58 -36.61 6.65
N LEU A 88 -4.64 -37.93 6.87
CA LEU A 88 -4.92 -38.92 5.82
C LEU A 88 -6.28 -38.63 5.17
N MET A 89 -7.33 -38.36 5.96
CA MET A 89 -8.63 -37.96 5.45
C MET A 89 -8.58 -36.66 4.63
N LYS A 90 -7.80 -35.66 5.07
CA LYS A 90 -7.76 -34.34 4.47
C LYS A 90 -6.90 -34.27 3.20
N GLU A 91 -5.72 -34.89 3.21
CA GLU A 91 -4.76 -34.82 2.09
C GLU A 91 -4.91 -35.97 1.09
N LEU A 92 -5.21 -37.18 1.55
CA LEU A 92 -5.37 -38.36 0.67
C LEU A 92 -6.85 -38.68 0.37
N GLY A 93 -7.79 -38.03 1.06
CA GLY A 93 -9.22 -38.25 0.84
C GLY A 93 -9.72 -39.64 1.30
N VAL A 94 -8.91 -40.37 2.06
CA VAL A 94 -9.20 -41.73 2.54
C VAL A 94 -10.08 -41.69 3.78
N VAL A 95 -10.92 -42.71 3.98
CA VAL A 95 -11.80 -42.80 5.15
C VAL A 95 -11.50 -44.12 5.88
N PRO A 96 -11.32 -44.11 7.21
CA PRO A 96 -11.13 -45.31 7.99
C PRO A 96 -12.29 -46.27 7.81
N GLU A 97 -12.00 -47.57 7.85
CA GLU A 97 -12.97 -48.65 7.56
C GLU A 97 -14.24 -48.57 8.44
N ASN A 98 -14.13 -47.97 9.63
CA ASN A 98 -15.22 -47.85 10.60
C ASN A 98 -16.07 -46.56 10.43
N LYS A 99 -15.82 -45.73 9.40
CA LYS A 99 -16.52 -44.45 9.19
C LYS A 99 -17.10 -44.37 7.76
N ILE A 100 -18.29 -43.81 7.62
CA ILE A 100 -18.98 -43.66 6.32
C ILE A 100 -18.93 -42.19 5.90
N LYS A 101 -18.46 -41.91 4.67
CA LYS A 101 -18.46 -40.55 4.09
C LYS A 101 -19.89 -40.17 3.70
N VAL A 102 -20.51 -39.27 4.46
CA VAL A 102 -21.85 -38.75 4.14
C VAL A 102 -21.72 -37.47 3.32
N HIS A 103 -22.28 -37.47 2.11
CA HIS A 103 -22.37 -36.28 1.28
C HIS A 103 -23.80 -35.77 1.31
N PHE A 104 -24.01 -34.58 1.90
CA PHE A 104 -25.30 -33.92 1.84
C PHE A 104 -25.43 -33.24 0.47
N LYS A 105 -26.45 -33.63 -0.30
CA LYS A 105 -26.78 -33.02 -1.59
C LYS A 105 -27.76 -31.87 -1.31
N ASN A 106 -27.39 -30.66 -1.74
CA ASN A 106 -28.28 -29.50 -1.68
C ASN A 106 -29.20 -29.49 -2.91
#